data_AF-A0A9D5W7W2-F1
#
_entry.id   AF-A0A9D5W7W2-F1
#
_cell.length_a   1.000
_cell.length_b   1.000
_cell.length_c   1.000
_cell.angle_alpha   90.00
_cell.angle_beta   90.00
_cell.angle_gamma   90.00
#
_symmetry.space_group_name_H-M   'P 1'
#
loop_
_entity.id
_entity.type
_entity.pdbx_description
1 polymer ?
#
loop_
_entity_poly.entity_id
_entity_poly.type
_entity_poly.pdbx_seq_one_letter_code
_entity_poly.pdbx_strand_id
1 'polypeptide(L)'
;MADIAAIIEAGGLTGGAKALAVRAFGLLAEAEGEVHGRAAAEVTFHEVGALDSILDVCLAAALYDRLGPSRFVCGPLPLCDGVAKSAHGPLFTPAPAVLRLLSGVAVTGLASVGETVTPTAIALLKAFGAEFGGWPDMVVTGRAVVYGSRLLPGVPNGAVFVRGRAPSLGAEGPVPR
;
A
#
# COMPACT_ATOMS: atom_id res chain seq x y z
N MET A 1 -4.39 4.47 18.07
CA MET A 1 -3.32 5.13 17.29
C MET A 1 -2.17 5.58 18.16
N ALA A 2 -2.41 6.30 19.27
CA ALA A 2 -1.36 6.83 20.15
C ALA A 2 -0.34 5.77 20.61
N ASP A 3 -0.80 4.59 21.04
CA ASP A 3 0.08 3.50 21.49
C ASP A 3 1.00 2.99 20.39
N ILE A 4 0.48 2.85 19.16
CA ILE A 4 1.26 2.39 18.00
C ILE A 4 2.34 3.41 17.65
N ALA A 5 2.00 4.71 17.66
CA ALA A 5 2.98 5.76 17.43
C ALA A 5 4.11 5.71 18.47
N ALA A 6 3.78 5.52 19.75
CA ALA A 6 4.79 5.37 20.81
C ALA A 6 5.70 4.15 20.59
N ILE A 7 5.14 3.01 20.17
CA ILE A 7 5.92 1.80 19.82
C ILE A 7 6.89 2.09 18.66
N ILE A 8 6.41 2.73 17.60
CA ILE A 8 7.24 3.09 16.43
C ILE A 8 8.37 4.04 16.83
N GLU A 9 8.05 5.06 17.64
CA GLU A 9 9.02 6.06 18.09
C GLU A 9 10.08 5.48 19.03
N ALA A 10 9.72 4.54 19.90
CA ALA A 10 10.67 3.81 20.73
C ALA A 10 11.55 2.82 19.93
N GLY A 11 11.13 2.44 18.72
CA GLY A 11 11.82 1.49 17.86
C GLY A 11 13.14 2.03 17.24
N GLY A 12 13.98 1.10 16.78
CA GLY A 12 15.28 1.38 16.16
C GLY A 12 15.23 1.74 14.66
N LEU A 13 14.08 2.16 14.14
CA LEU A 13 13.92 2.60 12.75
C LEU A 13 14.62 3.95 12.49
N THR A 14 15.01 4.19 11.24
CA THR A 14 15.47 5.52 10.80
C THR A 14 14.34 6.55 10.94
N GLY A 15 14.67 7.84 11.03
CA GLY A 15 13.66 8.89 11.11
C GLY A 15 12.69 8.89 9.91
N GLY A 16 13.20 8.62 8.71
CA GLY A 16 12.38 8.50 7.50
C GLY A 16 11.42 7.31 7.57
N ALA A 17 11.91 6.13 7.97
CA ALA A 17 11.06 4.94 8.14
C ALA A 17 9.99 5.14 9.23
N LYS A 18 10.31 5.79 10.36
CA LYS A 18 9.32 6.14 11.40
C LYS A 18 8.23 7.04 10.85
N ALA A 19 8.60 8.11 10.16
CA ALA A 19 7.65 9.05 9.57
C ALA A 19 6.70 8.36 8.57
N LEU A 20 7.23 7.47 7.72
CA LEU A 20 6.43 6.70 6.77
C LEU A 20 5.47 5.73 7.47
N ALA A 21 5.93 5.00 8.50
CA ALA A 21 5.11 4.06 9.26
C ALA A 21 3.98 4.79 10.02
N VAL A 22 4.31 5.89 10.71
CA VAL A 22 3.33 6.74 11.41
C VAL A 22 2.31 7.30 10.42
N ARG A 23 2.74 7.74 9.23
CA ARG A 23 1.84 8.21 8.18
C ARG A 23 0.88 7.12 7.69
N ALA A 24 1.37 5.90 7.48
CA ALA A 24 0.52 4.76 7.10
C ALA A 24 -0.54 4.45 8.16
N PHE A 25 -0.15 4.38 9.43
CA PHE A 25 -1.10 4.19 10.53
C PHE A 25 -2.05 5.36 10.70
N GLY A 26 -1.61 6.59 10.45
CA GLY A 26 -2.47 7.78 10.44
C GLY A 26 -3.59 7.66 9.41
N LEU A 27 -3.27 7.26 8.17
CA LEU A 27 -4.26 7.03 7.12
C LEU A 27 -5.25 5.92 7.48
N LEU A 28 -4.78 4.83 8.10
CA LEU A 28 -5.65 3.76 8.61
C LEU A 28 -6.57 4.29 9.72
N ALA A 29 -6.01 5.05 10.67
CA ALA A 29 -6.77 5.60 11.78
C ALA A 29 -7.85 6.58 11.31
N GLU A 30 -7.55 7.40 10.30
CA GLU A 30 -8.55 8.29 9.68
C GLU A 30 -9.68 7.50 9.02
N ALA A 31 -9.34 6.45 8.24
CA ALA A 31 -10.33 5.62 7.56
C ALA A 31 -11.23 4.86 8.55
N GLU A 32 -10.65 4.22 9.56
CA GLU A 32 -11.39 3.50 10.61
C GLU A 32 -12.18 4.45 11.50
N GLY A 33 -11.60 5.61 11.85
CA GLY A 33 -12.26 6.65 12.64
C GLY A 33 -13.54 7.13 11.97
N GLU A 34 -13.50 7.36 10.66
CA GLU A 34 -14.69 7.76 9.91
C GLU A 34 -15.76 6.65 9.88
N VAL A 35 -15.36 5.40 9.65
CA VAL A 35 -16.27 4.23 9.65
C VAL A 35 -16.96 4.07 11.01
N HIS A 36 -16.26 4.39 12.10
CA HIS A 36 -16.76 4.23 13.47
C HIS A 36 -17.26 5.52 14.13
N GLY A 37 -17.22 6.66 13.45
CA GLY A 37 -17.59 7.97 14.00
C GLY A 37 -16.71 8.43 15.16
N ARG A 38 -15.40 8.12 15.11
CA ARG A 38 -14.41 8.44 16.15
C ARG A 38 -13.28 9.29 15.60
N ALA A 39 -12.62 10.04 16.49
CA ALA A 39 -11.39 10.73 16.13
C ALA A 39 -10.26 9.71 15.87
N ALA A 40 -9.41 9.98 14.87
CA ALA A 40 -8.30 9.10 14.50
C ALA A 40 -7.36 8.76 15.69
N ALA A 41 -7.14 9.71 16.60
CA ALA A 41 -6.33 9.50 17.80
C ALA A 41 -6.90 8.41 18.74
N GLU A 42 -8.22 8.29 18.78
CA GLU A 42 -8.99 7.38 19.67
C GLU A 42 -9.26 6.01 19.03
N VAL A 43 -8.83 5.80 17.79
CA VAL A 43 -9.04 4.52 17.11
C VAL A 43 -8.19 3.43 17.76
N THR A 44 -8.88 2.41 18.26
CA THR A 44 -8.29 1.12 18.63
C THR A 44 -8.44 0.19 17.44
N PHE A 45 -7.32 -0.25 16.88
CA PHE A 45 -7.33 -1.17 15.75
C PHE A 45 -7.55 -2.59 16.25
N HIS A 46 -8.63 -3.23 15.81
CA HIS A 46 -8.94 -4.61 16.18
C HIS A 46 -8.24 -5.64 15.29
N GLU A 47 -8.01 -5.29 14.02
CA GLU A 47 -7.37 -6.17 13.03
C GLU A 47 -5.94 -5.74 12.72
N VAL A 48 -5.74 -4.43 12.55
CA VAL A 48 -4.45 -3.85 12.14
C VAL A 48 -3.56 -3.41 13.31
N GLY A 49 -4.04 -3.56 14.54
CA GLY A 49 -3.34 -3.20 15.78
C GLY A 49 -2.55 -4.35 16.40
N ALA A 50 -2.65 -5.55 15.81
CA ALA A 50 -1.85 -6.70 16.21
C ALA A 50 -0.37 -6.44 15.94
N LEU A 51 0.50 -7.04 16.75
CA LEU A 51 1.95 -6.90 16.64
C LEU A 51 2.45 -7.22 15.22
N ASP A 52 1.90 -8.25 14.59
CA ASP A 52 2.26 -8.65 13.22
C ASP A 52 2.01 -7.52 12.21
N SER A 53 0.88 -6.82 12.31
CA SER A 53 0.56 -5.68 11.43
C SER A 53 1.48 -4.48 11.67
N ILE A 54 1.88 -4.24 12.93
CA ILE A 54 2.88 -3.20 13.25
C ILE A 54 4.22 -3.54 12.61
N LEU A 55 4.66 -4.79 12.73
CA LEU A 55 5.90 -5.26 12.12
C LEU A 55 5.85 -5.15 10.58
N ASP A 56 4.75 -5.57 9.95
CA ASP A 56 4.58 -5.48 8.49
C ASP A 56 4.73 -4.04 7.98
N VAL A 57 4.05 -3.08 8.61
CA VAL A 57 4.11 -1.66 8.23
C VAL A 57 5.51 -1.09 8.47
N CYS A 58 6.11 -1.38 9.62
CA CYS A 58 7.44 -0.92 9.99
C CYS A 58 8.52 -1.46 9.04
N LEU A 59 8.47 -2.75 8.68
CA LEU A 59 9.42 -3.38 7.78
C LEU A 59 9.26 -2.88 6.34
N ALA A 60 8.03 -2.67 5.88
CA ALA A 60 7.77 -2.05 4.58
C ALA A 60 8.33 -0.62 4.53
N ALA A 61 8.11 0.18 5.58
CA ALA A 61 8.62 1.54 5.68
C ALA A 61 10.15 1.57 5.71
N ALA A 62 10.78 0.67 6.47
CA ALA A 62 12.24 0.54 6.52
C ALA A 62 12.84 0.15 5.16
N LEU A 63 12.21 -0.78 4.44
CA LEU A 63 12.62 -1.17 3.10
C LEU A 63 12.50 0.01 2.13
N TYR A 64 11.37 0.72 2.15
CA TYR A 64 11.14 1.86 1.27
C TYR A 64 12.12 3.00 1.52
N ASP A 65 12.33 3.36 2.79
CA ASP A 65 13.33 4.37 3.21
C ASP A 65 14.73 4.00 2.73
N ARG A 66 15.12 2.72 2.88
CA ARG A 66 16.42 2.22 2.40
C ARG A 66 16.54 2.22 0.87
N LEU A 67 15.46 1.92 0.14
CA LEU A 67 15.46 1.95 -1.32
C LEU A 67 15.55 3.38 -1.87
N GLY A 68 14.97 4.35 -1.16
CA GLY A 68 15.00 5.77 -1.48
C GLY A 68 14.63 6.08 -2.93
N PRO A 69 13.49 5.59 -3.46
CA PRO A 69 13.11 5.85 -4.84
C PRO A 69 12.81 7.35 -5.03
N SER A 70 13.29 7.93 -6.12
CA SER A 70 12.92 9.30 -6.51
C SER A 70 11.48 9.41 -7.00
N ARG A 71 10.89 8.28 -7.43
CA ARG A 71 9.52 8.17 -7.90
C ARG A 71 8.97 6.77 -7.62
N PHE A 72 7.72 6.69 -7.18
CA PHE A 72 7.05 5.42 -6.89
C PHE A 72 5.70 5.38 -7.61
N VAL A 73 5.54 4.40 -8.50
CA VAL A 73 4.34 4.25 -9.34
C VAL A 73 3.68 2.92 -9.01
N CYS A 74 2.37 2.94 -8.88
CA CYS A 74 1.55 1.76 -8.66
C CYS A 74 0.51 1.63 -9.78
N GLY A 75 0.38 0.43 -10.34
CA GLY A 75 -0.70 0.11 -11.27
C GLY A 75 -2.08 0.28 -10.64
N PRO A 76 -3.16 0.29 -11.44
CA PRO A 76 -4.52 0.27 -10.90
C PRO A 76 -4.71 -0.92 -9.95
N LEU A 77 -5.29 -0.65 -8.78
CA LEU A 77 -5.50 -1.67 -7.76
C LEU A 77 -6.63 -2.62 -8.16
N PRO A 78 -6.41 -3.95 -8.11
CA PRO A 78 -7.44 -4.93 -8.44
C PRO A 78 -8.52 -4.98 -7.35
N LEU A 79 -9.78 -4.82 -7.73
CA LEU A 79 -10.93 -4.96 -6.83
C LEU A 79 -11.82 -6.12 -7.25
N CYS A 80 -12.25 -6.90 -6.27
CA CYS A 80 -13.25 -7.94 -6.41
C CYS A 80 -14.46 -7.60 -5.53
N ASP A 81 -15.63 -8.05 -5.95
CA ASP A 81 -16.83 -8.05 -5.11
C ASP A 81 -16.79 -9.21 -4.11
N GLY A 82 -17.70 -9.24 -3.15
CA GLY A 82 -17.90 -10.41 -2.30
C GLY A 82 -18.15 -10.12 -0.84
N VAL A 83 -17.87 -11.12 -0.01
CA VAL A 83 -17.96 -11.04 1.44
C VAL A 83 -16.67 -11.58 2.06
N ALA A 84 -16.02 -10.78 2.89
CA ALA A 84 -14.84 -11.13 3.68
C ALA A 84 -15.23 -11.37 5.14
N LYS A 85 -14.47 -12.23 5.83
CA LYS A 85 -14.62 -12.43 7.28
C LYS A 85 -13.77 -11.39 8.00
N SER A 86 -14.35 -10.74 9.00
CA SER A 86 -13.69 -9.74 9.84
C SER A 86 -14.03 -9.98 11.32
N ALA A 87 -13.32 -9.32 12.22
CA ALA A 87 -13.65 -9.24 13.65
C ALA A 87 -15.04 -8.59 13.88
N HIS A 88 -15.52 -7.83 12.91
CA HIS A 88 -16.85 -7.22 12.89
C HIS A 88 -17.93 -8.11 12.22
N GLY A 89 -17.59 -9.36 11.91
CA GLY A 89 -18.45 -10.28 11.18
C GLY A 89 -18.24 -10.25 9.67
N PRO A 90 -19.16 -10.78 8.87
CA PRO A 90 -19.07 -10.71 7.41
C PRO A 90 -19.21 -9.27 6.91
N LEU A 91 -18.25 -8.80 6.12
CA LEU A 91 -18.27 -7.48 5.47
C LEU A 91 -18.26 -7.63 3.95
N PHE A 92 -18.95 -6.74 3.25
CA PHE A 92 -18.81 -6.67 1.80
C PHE A 92 -17.37 -6.36 1.41
N THR A 93 -16.94 -6.86 0.26
CA THR A 93 -15.66 -6.52 -0.33
C THR A 93 -15.90 -5.58 -1.52
N PRO A 94 -15.23 -4.42 -1.58
CA PRO A 94 -14.24 -3.90 -0.63
C PRO A 94 -14.84 -3.47 0.73
N ALA A 95 -14.09 -3.68 1.81
CA ALA A 95 -14.52 -3.28 3.16
C ALA A 95 -14.66 -1.75 3.30
N PRO A 96 -15.44 -1.23 4.26
CA PRO A 96 -15.65 0.21 4.42
C PRO A 96 -14.37 1.05 4.50
N ALA A 97 -13.37 0.62 5.28
CA ALA A 97 -12.09 1.31 5.38
C ALA A 97 -11.32 1.33 4.05
N VAL A 98 -11.39 0.24 3.26
CA VAL A 98 -10.84 0.19 1.90
C VAL A 98 -11.50 1.25 1.02
N LEU A 99 -12.83 1.31 1.01
CA LEU A 99 -13.58 2.29 0.21
C LEU A 99 -13.18 3.73 0.52
N ARG A 100 -12.92 4.06 1.80
CA ARG A 100 -12.42 5.39 2.18
C ARG A 100 -11.04 5.68 1.62
N LEU A 101 -10.12 4.72 1.77
CA LEU A 101 -8.73 4.87 1.36
C LEU A 101 -8.56 4.97 -0.18
N LEU A 102 -9.49 4.42 -0.96
CA LEU A 102 -9.48 4.45 -2.42
C LEU A 102 -9.68 5.84 -3.04
N SER A 103 -9.99 6.87 -2.26
CA SER A 103 -10.07 8.25 -2.78
C SER A 103 -8.74 8.67 -3.43
N GLY A 104 -8.76 8.96 -4.74
CA GLY A 104 -7.59 9.32 -5.55
C GLY A 104 -6.75 8.13 -6.04
N VAL A 105 -7.25 6.89 -5.91
CA VAL A 105 -6.55 5.66 -6.28
C VAL A 105 -7.16 5.10 -7.57
N ALA A 106 -6.32 4.79 -8.57
CA ALA A 106 -6.78 4.10 -9.77
C ALA A 106 -7.12 2.63 -9.43
N VAL A 107 -8.24 2.13 -9.93
CA VAL A 107 -8.73 0.76 -9.65
C VAL A 107 -9.08 0.03 -10.95
N THR A 108 -9.01 -1.30 -10.91
CA THR A 108 -9.51 -2.18 -11.98
C THR A 108 -10.37 -3.26 -11.38
N GLY A 109 -11.55 -3.50 -11.97
CA GLY A 109 -12.40 -4.60 -11.56
C GLY A 109 -11.82 -5.96 -11.99
N LEU A 110 -11.96 -6.96 -11.12
CA LEU A 110 -11.64 -8.36 -11.40
C LEU A 110 -12.91 -9.20 -11.27
N ALA A 111 -13.13 -10.10 -12.23
CA ALA A 111 -14.24 -11.05 -12.21
C ALA A 111 -13.94 -12.23 -11.26
N SER A 112 -13.80 -11.95 -9.97
CA SER A 112 -13.57 -12.93 -8.90
C SER A 112 -14.20 -12.43 -7.59
N VAL A 113 -14.11 -13.22 -6.53
CA VAL A 113 -14.70 -12.92 -5.22
C VAL A 113 -13.64 -12.90 -4.12
N GLY A 114 -13.70 -11.89 -3.25
CA GLY A 114 -12.90 -11.82 -2.02
C GLY A 114 -11.94 -10.63 -1.96
N GLU A 115 -11.15 -10.58 -0.88
CA GLU A 115 -10.23 -9.46 -0.64
C GLU A 115 -8.94 -9.61 -1.44
N THR A 116 -8.76 -8.73 -2.42
CA THR A 116 -7.56 -8.62 -3.26
C THR A 116 -6.60 -7.53 -2.78
N VAL A 117 -7.11 -6.55 -2.04
CA VAL A 117 -6.35 -5.42 -1.51
C VAL A 117 -6.86 -5.10 -0.11
N THR A 118 -5.95 -5.08 0.86
CA THR A 118 -6.26 -4.75 2.27
C THR A 118 -6.18 -3.23 2.52
N PRO A 119 -6.81 -2.72 3.59
CA PRO A 119 -6.61 -1.34 4.04
C PRO A 119 -5.12 -1.00 4.22
N THR A 120 -4.35 -1.92 4.83
CA THR A 120 -2.91 -1.75 5.09
C THR A 120 -2.12 -1.53 3.81
N ALA A 121 -2.41 -2.29 2.75
CA ALA A 121 -1.73 -2.14 1.47
C ALA A 121 -1.95 -0.74 0.87
N ILE A 122 -3.19 -0.24 0.89
CA ILE A 122 -3.51 1.09 0.34
C ILE A 122 -2.87 2.18 1.21
N ALA A 123 -2.91 2.04 2.53
CA ALA A 123 -2.29 2.97 3.44
C ALA A 123 -0.77 3.07 3.23
N LEU A 124 -0.08 1.94 3.03
CA LEU A 124 1.35 1.92 2.68
C LEU A 124 1.62 2.62 1.35
N LEU A 125 0.86 2.29 0.29
CA LEU A 125 1.04 2.92 -1.01
C LEU A 125 0.88 4.45 -0.94
N LYS A 126 -0.18 4.92 -0.27
CA LYS A 126 -0.41 6.37 -0.09
C LYS A 126 0.65 7.01 0.81
N ALA A 127 1.04 6.36 1.90
CA ALA A 127 2.08 6.83 2.81
C ALA A 127 3.46 6.93 2.14
N PHE A 128 3.73 6.08 1.15
CA PHE A 128 4.96 6.11 0.36
C PHE A 128 4.89 7.10 -0.80
N GLY A 129 3.72 7.71 -1.04
CA GLY A 129 3.53 8.69 -2.11
C GLY A 129 3.40 8.06 -3.49
N ALA A 130 2.78 6.88 -3.57
CA ALA A 130 2.53 6.21 -4.83
C ALA A 130 1.70 7.09 -5.79
N GLU A 131 2.20 7.24 -7.02
CA GLU A 131 1.44 7.74 -8.15
C GLU A 131 0.68 6.57 -8.78
N PHE A 132 -0.66 6.65 -8.82
CA PHE A 132 -1.48 5.58 -9.36
C PHE A 132 -1.70 5.76 -10.86
N GLY A 133 -1.27 4.79 -11.67
CA GLY A 133 -1.38 4.89 -13.13
C GLY A 133 -0.65 3.78 -13.89
N GLY A 134 -0.40 4.03 -15.16
CA GLY A 134 0.32 3.10 -16.03
C GLY A 134 1.82 3.01 -15.73
N TRP A 135 2.47 2.08 -16.42
CA TRP A 135 3.93 1.95 -16.36
C TRP A 135 4.64 3.25 -16.77
N PRO A 136 5.67 3.67 -16.04
CA PRO A 136 6.51 4.77 -16.48
C PRO A 136 7.54 4.31 -17.51
N ASP A 137 7.96 5.22 -18.38
CA ASP A 137 9.14 4.99 -19.22
C ASP A 137 10.37 4.80 -18.32
N MET A 138 11.03 3.64 -18.44
CA MET A 138 12.17 3.28 -17.60
C MET A 138 13.05 2.21 -18.24
N VAL A 139 14.33 2.23 -17.87
CA VAL A 139 15.25 1.10 -18.07
C VAL A 139 15.24 0.27 -16.79
N VAL A 140 14.68 -0.94 -16.88
CA VAL A 140 14.59 -1.88 -15.76
C VAL A 140 15.97 -2.38 -15.34
N THR A 141 16.25 -2.36 -14.04
CA THR A 141 17.50 -2.84 -13.44
C THR A 141 17.30 -3.92 -12.39
N GLY A 142 16.07 -4.14 -11.92
CA GLY A 142 15.77 -5.19 -10.95
C GLY A 142 14.27 -5.48 -10.88
N ARG A 143 13.92 -6.68 -10.41
CA ARG A 143 12.54 -7.10 -10.21
C ARG A 143 12.42 -8.07 -9.03
N ALA A 144 11.24 -8.08 -8.41
CA ALA A 144 10.81 -9.09 -7.47
C ALA A 144 9.34 -9.44 -7.75
N VAL A 145 8.98 -10.70 -7.57
CA VAL A 145 7.60 -11.17 -7.67
C VAL A 145 7.27 -11.90 -6.38
N VAL A 146 6.15 -11.55 -5.77
CA VAL A 146 5.70 -12.12 -4.50
C VAL A 146 4.30 -12.66 -4.71
N TYR A 147 4.02 -13.87 -4.22
CA TYR A 147 2.71 -14.49 -4.28
C TYR A 147 2.13 -14.65 -2.87
N GLY A 148 0.83 -14.41 -2.76
CA GLY A 148 0.07 -14.76 -1.57
C GLY A 148 -0.33 -16.25 -1.57
N SER A 149 -0.77 -16.75 -0.42
CA SER A 149 -1.20 -18.15 -0.27
C SER A 149 -2.64 -18.42 -0.73
N ARG A 150 -3.44 -17.36 -0.94
CA ARG A 150 -4.84 -17.47 -1.38
C ARG A 150 -4.93 -17.83 -2.86
N LEU A 151 -5.85 -18.73 -3.21
CA LEU A 151 -6.20 -19.01 -4.60
C LEU A 151 -7.49 -18.26 -4.94
N LEU A 152 -7.41 -17.44 -5.99
CA LEU A 152 -8.54 -16.72 -6.54
C LEU A 152 -8.77 -17.22 -7.97
N PRO A 153 -9.95 -17.77 -8.31
CA PRO A 153 -10.20 -18.33 -9.62
C PRO A 153 -9.95 -17.31 -10.74
N GLY A 154 -9.11 -17.68 -11.71
CA GLY A 154 -8.87 -16.88 -12.91
C GLY A 154 -8.08 -15.59 -12.71
N VAL A 155 -7.55 -15.32 -11.51
CA VAL A 155 -6.77 -14.09 -11.23
C VAL A 155 -5.47 -14.39 -10.48
N PRO A 156 -4.37 -13.71 -10.83
CA PRO A 156 -3.08 -13.90 -10.15
C PRO A 156 -3.14 -13.33 -8.73
N ASN A 157 -2.73 -14.11 -7.73
CA ASN A 157 -2.57 -13.64 -6.35
C ASN A 157 -1.11 -13.28 -6.06
N GLY A 158 -0.63 -12.21 -6.68
CA GLY A 158 0.74 -11.76 -6.48
C GLY A 158 0.97 -10.31 -6.86
N ALA A 159 2.07 -9.76 -6.35
CA ALA A 159 2.55 -8.43 -6.65
C ALA A 159 3.88 -8.50 -7.39
N VAL A 160 4.04 -7.63 -8.38
CA VAL A 160 5.28 -7.47 -9.14
C VAL A 160 5.89 -6.13 -8.78
N PHE A 161 7.12 -6.14 -8.29
CA PHE A 161 7.91 -4.95 -8.00
C PHE A 161 9.02 -4.82 -9.02
N VAL A 162 9.14 -3.65 -9.64
CA VAL A 162 10.20 -3.39 -10.63
C VAL A 162 10.92 -2.11 -10.27
N ARG A 163 12.25 -2.16 -10.32
CA ARG A 163 13.15 -1.03 -10.11
C ARG A 163 13.89 -0.76 -11.41
N GLY A 164 14.14 0.52 -11.66
CA GLY A 164 14.91 0.96 -12.81
C GLY A 164 15.32 2.41 -12.69
N ARG A 165 15.76 2.96 -13.81
CA ARG A 165 16.15 4.36 -13.96
C ARG A 165 15.39 4.97 -15.14
N ALA A 166 15.25 6.29 -15.15
CA ALA A 166 14.72 6.99 -16.31
C ALA A 166 15.55 6.64 -17.56
N PRO A 167 14.94 6.57 -18.75
CA PRO A 167 15.69 6.45 -19.99
C PRO A 167 16.67 7.61 -20.08
N SER A 168 17.93 7.33 -20.43
CA SER A 168 18.84 8.39 -20.85
C SER A 168 18.25 8.99 -22.13
N LEU A 169 17.87 10.26 -22.11
CA LEU A 169 17.69 11.02 -23.34
C LEU A 169 19.04 10.93 -24.06
N GLY A 170 19.10 10.12 -25.12
CA GLY A 170 20.29 10.08 -25.96
C GLY A 170 20.54 11.50 -26.41
N ALA A 171 21.78 11.98 -26.27
CA ALA A 171 22.20 13.18 -26.97
C ALA A 171 21.76 13.00 -28.44
N GLU A 172 20.91 13.90 -28.94
CA GLU A 172 20.58 13.97 -30.35
C GLU A 172 21.90 14.10 -31.10
N GLY A 173 22.38 12.98 -31.66
CA GLY A 173 23.45 13.02 -32.65
C GLY A 173 22.94 13.82 -33.84
N PRO A 174 23.78 14.66 -34.49
CA PRO A 174 23.32 15.51 -35.56
C PRO A 174 22.71 14.66 -36.68
N VAL A 175 21.49 15.03 -37.08
CA VAL A 175 20.80 14.45 -38.24
C VAL A 175 21.73 14.60 -39.46
N PRO A 176 22.18 13.51 -40.10
CA PRO A 176 22.98 13.63 -41.31
C PRO A 176 22.10 14.24 -42.41
N ARG A 177 22.66 15.27 -43.06
CA ARG A 177 22.06 15.96 -44.21
C ARG A 177 22.03 15.07 -45.45
#